data_AF-A0AAV1LJY3-F1
#
_entry.id   AF-A0AAV1LJY3-F1
#
_cell.length_a   1.000
_cell.length_b   1.000
_cell.length_c   1.000
_cell.angle_alpha   90.00
_cell.angle_beta   90.00
_cell.angle_gamma   90.00
#
_symmetry.space_group_name_H-M   'P 1'
#
loop_
_entity.id
_entity.type
_entity.pdbx_description
1 polymer ?
#
loop_
_entity_poly.entity_id
_entity_poly.type
_entity_poly.pdbx_seq_one_letter_code
_entity_poly.pdbx_strand_id
1 'polypeptide(L)'
;MLQRISIACLFLFLYTLVLCIQNTDARPPWLAPASGVFTETAECHTDDELLDLCERCAKLTKSRLAYPACCSTDLQARKWCSDYVYFGRGQYDFYV
;
A
#
# COMPACT_ATOMS: atom_id res chain seq x y z
N MET A 1 34.33 12.36 32.06
CA MET A 1 34.38 11.46 30.87
C MET A 1 33.07 10.68 30.68
N LEU A 2 32.50 10.06 31.72
CA LEU A 2 31.21 9.34 31.65
C LEU A 2 30.04 10.14 31.01
N GLN A 3 29.87 11.40 31.38
CA GLN A 3 28.79 12.27 30.86
C GLN A 3 28.84 12.43 29.32
N ARG A 4 30.05 12.52 28.74
CA ARG A 4 30.23 12.68 27.28
C ARG A 4 29.97 11.39 26.52
N ILE A 5 30.31 10.25 27.12
CA ILE A 5 30.02 8.92 26.57
C ILE A 5 28.51 8.68 26.53
N SER A 6 27.80 9.05 27.59
CA SER A 6 26.34 8.89 27.67
C SER A 6 25.60 9.71 26.59
N ILE A 7 26.04 10.95 26.36
CA ILE A 7 25.48 11.82 25.31
C ILE A 7 25.74 11.24 23.92
N ALA A 8 26.94 10.73 23.65
CA ALA A 8 27.26 10.10 22.37
C ALA A 8 26.39 8.86 22.09
N CYS A 9 26.15 8.02 23.11
CA CYS A 9 25.27 6.86 22.99
C CYS A 9 23.82 7.26 22.69
N LEU A 10 23.31 8.33 23.30
CA LEU A 10 21.97 8.84 23.02
C LEU A 10 21.84 9.34 21.57
N PHE A 11 22.83 10.07 21.07
CA PHE A 11 22.82 10.51 19.66
C PHE A 11 22.89 9.34 18.68
N LEU A 12 23.72 8.32 18.96
CA LEU A 12 23.78 7.11 18.14
C LEU A 12 22.45 6.37 18.14
N PHE A 13 21.82 6.22 19.31
CA PHE A 13 20.52 5.56 19.43
C PHE A 13 19.42 6.33 18.66
N LEU A 14 19.36 7.66 18.82
CA LEU A 14 18.42 8.50 18.07
C LEU A 14 18.65 8.41 16.56
N TYR A 15 19.91 8.39 16.12
CA TYR A 15 20.25 8.22 14.70
C TYR A 15 19.77 6.88 14.16
N THR A 16 19.97 5.78 14.90
CA THR A 16 19.47 4.46 14.48
C THR A 16 17.94 4.40 14.41
N LEU A 17 17.25 5.08 15.33
CA LEU A 17 15.78 5.14 15.31
C LEU A 17 15.26 5.90 14.08
N VAL A 18 15.89 7.02 13.72
CA VAL A 18 15.52 7.78 12.52
C VAL A 18 15.70 6.93 11.26
N LEU A 19 16.82 6.19 11.15
CA LEU A 19 17.03 5.27 10.04
C LEU A 19 15.97 4.15 10.01
N CYS A 20 15.58 3.59 11.16
CA CYS A 20 14.50 2.61 11.21
C CYS A 20 13.16 3.19 10.73
N ILE A 21 12.79 4.39 11.18
CA ILE A 21 11.52 5.04 10.78
C ILE A 21 11.48 5.31 9.27
N GLN A 22 12.61 5.69 8.68
CA GLN A 22 12.73 5.88 7.23
C GLN A 22 12.63 4.57 6.43
N ASN A 23 13.00 3.44 7.03
CA ASN A 23 12.87 2.12 6.39
C ASN A 23 11.50 1.47 6.68
N THR A 24 10.72 1.99 7.64
CA THR A 24 9.32 1.60 7.85
C THR A 24 8.40 2.33 6.89
N ASP A 25 8.68 2.27 5.58
CA ASP A 25 7.73 2.71 4.57
C ASP A 25 6.61 1.67 4.46
N ALA A 26 5.60 1.79 5.31
CA ALA A 26 4.31 1.12 5.13
C ALA A 26 3.51 1.76 3.96
N ARG A 27 3.96 2.93 3.45
CA ARG A 27 3.38 3.59 2.30
C ARG A 27 3.96 2.98 1.03
N PRO A 28 3.15 2.30 0.21
CA PRO A 28 3.69 1.71 -1.00
C PRO A 28 4.16 2.78 -2.00
N PRO A 29 5.22 2.51 -2.80
CA PRO A 29 5.81 3.48 -3.72
C PRO A 29 4.85 4.11 -4.73
N TRP A 30 3.79 3.39 -5.11
CA TRP A 30 2.76 3.86 -6.05
C TRP A 30 1.75 4.83 -5.41
N LEU A 31 1.73 4.97 -4.09
CA LEU A 31 0.94 5.98 -3.37
C LEU A 31 1.69 7.31 -3.21
N ALA A 32 2.94 7.42 -3.68
CA ALA A 32 3.71 8.66 -3.60
C ALA A 32 3.05 9.75 -4.47
N PRO A 33 3.05 11.03 -4.07
CA PRO A 33 2.44 12.11 -4.86
C PRO A 33 3.00 12.23 -6.29
N ALA A 34 4.23 11.75 -6.52
CA ALA A 34 4.90 11.75 -7.81
C ALA A 34 4.68 10.47 -8.65
N SER A 35 3.89 9.50 -8.17
CA SER A 35 3.69 8.21 -8.86
C SER A 35 2.79 8.32 -10.10
N GLY A 36 2.15 9.46 -10.33
CA GLY A 36 1.14 9.63 -11.38
C GLY A 36 -0.16 8.85 -11.13
N VAL A 37 -0.28 8.11 -10.01
CA VAL A 37 -1.51 7.37 -9.66
C VAL A 37 -2.66 8.32 -9.28
N PHE A 38 -2.34 9.56 -8.90
CA PHE A 38 -3.33 10.60 -8.62
C PHE A 38 -3.84 11.35 -9.86
N THR A 39 -3.30 11.07 -11.05
CA THR A 39 -3.85 11.64 -12.28
C THR A 39 -4.87 10.65 -12.85
N GLU A 40 -6.14 11.04 -12.76
CA GLU A 40 -7.27 10.49 -13.52
C GLU A 40 -8.11 9.38 -12.91
N THR A 41 -8.41 9.42 -11.59
CA THR A 41 -9.73 9.00 -11.06
C THR A 41 -9.92 9.48 -9.63
N ALA A 42 -10.45 10.70 -9.47
CA ALA A 42 -10.85 11.23 -8.17
C ALA A 42 -12.02 10.44 -7.54
N GLU A 43 -12.78 9.67 -8.33
CA GLU A 43 -13.92 8.87 -7.86
C GLU A 43 -13.53 7.82 -6.82
N CYS A 44 -12.40 7.14 -7.03
CA CYS A 44 -11.94 6.08 -6.13
C CYS A 44 -11.57 6.60 -4.73
N HIS A 45 -11.21 7.88 -4.61
CA HIS A 45 -10.87 8.49 -3.32
C HIS A 45 -12.06 9.20 -2.65
N THR A 46 -13.19 9.34 -3.34
CA THR A 46 -14.42 9.92 -2.79
C THR A 46 -15.42 8.87 -2.31
N ASP A 47 -15.26 7.62 -2.76
CA ASP A 47 -16.11 6.49 -2.41
C ASP A 47 -15.29 5.47 -1.59
N ASP A 48 -15.53 5.45 -0.28
CA ASP A 48 -14.81 4.58 0.66
C ASP A 48 -15.05 3.09 0.38
N GLU A 49 -16.22 2.72 -0.15
CA GLU A 49 -16.54 1.33 -0.49
C GLU A 49 -15.78 0.88 -1.74
N LEU A 50 -15.70 1.76 -2.74
CA LEU A 50 -14.89 1.52 -3.93
C LEU A 50 -13.40 1.45 -3.60
N LEU A 51 -12.92 2.33 -2.73
CA LEU A 51 -11.53 2.33 -2.27
C LEU A 51 -11.16 1.01 -1.60
N ASP A 52 -11.98 0.56 -0.63
CA ASP A 52 -11.75 -0.70 0.10
C ASP A 52 -11.76 -1.91 -0.85
N LEU A 53 -12.67 -1.93 -1.83
CA LEU A 53 -12.69 -2.98 -2.86
C LEU A 53 -11.38 -3.01 -3.66
N CYS A 54 -10.92 -1.87 -4.16
CA CYS A 54 -9.74 -1.79 -5.01
C CYS A 54 -8.44 -2.08 -4.23
N GLU A 55 -8.34 -1.65 -2.98
CA GLU A 55 -7.22 -1.98 -2.09
C GLU A 55 -7.18 -3.49 -1.79
N ARG A 56 -8.32 -4.11 -1.47
CA ARG A 56 -8.42 -5.56 -1.24
C ARG A 56 -8.06 -6.35 -2.48
N CYS A 57 -8.53 -5.91 -3.65
CA CYS A 57 -8.23 -6.56 -4.92
C CYS A 57 -6.73 -6.53 -5.22
N ALA A 58 -6.07 -5.38 -5.04
CA ALA A 58 -4.63 -5.25 -5.24
C ALA A 58 -3.82 -6.10 -4.24
N LYS A 59 -4.26 -6.14 -2.98
CA LYS A 59 -3.64 -6.96 -1.93
C LYS A 59 -3.70 -8.45 -2.27
N LEU A 60 -4.83 -8.92 -2.78
CA LEU A 60 -5.03 -10.33 -3.04
C LEU A 60 -4.37 -10.84 -4.31
N THR A 61 -4.52 -10.08 -5.38
CA THR A 61 -3.93 -10.43 -6.67
C THR A 61 -2.42 -10.24 -6.66
N LYS A 62 -1.89 -9.46 -5.71
CA LYS A 62 -0.49 -9.00 -5.65
C LYS A 62 -0.06 -8.27 -6.93
N SER A 63 -1.02 -7.81 -7.72
CA SER A 63 -0.79 -7.13 -8.99
C SER A 63 -0.70 -5.63 -8.75
N ARG A 64 0.40 -5.03 -9.22
CA ARG A 64 0.59 -3.56 -9.20
C ARG A 64 -0.37 -2.82 -10.14
N LEU A 65 -1.01 -3.54 -11.07
CA LEU A 65 -1.96 -2.97 -12.02
C LEU A 65 -3.41 -3.06 -11.54
N ALA A 66 -3.71 -3.91 -10.56
CA ALA A 66 -5.08 -4.12 -10.11
C ALA A 66 -5.69 -2.88 -9.44
N TYR A 67 -4.91 -2.16 -8.61
CA TYR A 67 -5.38 -0.93 -7.97
C TYR A 67 -5.73 0.18 -8.99
N PRO A 68 -4.81 0.64 -9.87
CA PRO A 68 -5.13 1.68 -10.83
C PRO A 68 -6.19 1.24 -11.86
N ALA A 69 -6.22 -0.03 -12.25
CA ALA A 69 -7.27 -0.54 -13.15
C ALA A 69 -8.65 -0.56 -12.49
N CYS A 70 -8.74 -0.94 -11.22
CA CYS A 70 -10.00 -0.96 -10.46
C CYS A 70 -10.52 0.44 -10.16
N CYS A 71 -9.62 1.36 -9.81
CA CYS A 71 -9.95 2.75 -9.59
C CYS A 71 -10.27 3.51 -10.88
N SER A 72 -9.89 2.97 -12.06
CA SER A 72 -10.20 3.56 -13.36
C SER A 72 -11.71 3.63 -13.64
N THR A 73 -12.10 4.35 -14.70
CA THR A 73 -13.46 4.38 -15.23
C THR A 73 -13.88 3.04 -15.89
N ASP A 74 -12.97 2.07 -15.98
CA ASP A 74 -13.26 0.74 -16.53
C ASP A 74 -14.10 -0.12 -15.56
N LEU A 75 -15.39 -0.23 -15.85
CA LEU A 75 -16.35 -1.03 -15.09
C LEU A 75 -16.04 -2.53 -15.13
N GLN A 76 -15.32 -3.03 -16.15
CA GLN A 76 -14.97 -4.45 -16.24
C GLN A 76 -13.92 -4.82 -15.20
N ALA A 77 -12.90 -3.98 -15.01
CA ALA A 77 -11.86 -4.17 -13.99
C ALA A 77 -12.46 -4.13 -12.58
N ARG A 78 -13.39 -3.20 -12.33
CA ARG A 78 -14.11 -3.10 -11.06
C ARG A 78 -14.97 -4.34 -10.78
N LYS A 79 -15.71 -4.82 -11.78
CA LYS A 79 -16.51 -6.05 -11.66
C LYS A 79 -15.64 -7.26 -11.39
N TRP A 80 -14.53 -7.41 -12.11
CA TRP A 80 -13.58 -8.49 -11.89
C TRP A 80 -13.00 -8.45 -10.47
N CYS A 81 -12.65 -7.26 -9.95
CA CYS A 81 -12.18 -7.12 -8.58
C CYS A 81 -13.25 -7.51 -7.55
N SER A 82 -14.51 -7.14 -7.77
CA SER A 82 -15.64 -7.61 -6.94
C SER A 82 -15.73 -9.13 -6.95
N ASP A 83 -15.75 -9.74 -8.14
CA ASP A 83 -15.87 -11.19 -8.28
C ASP A 83 -14.69 -11.92 -7.61
N TYR A 84 -13.49 -11.39 -7.78
CA TYR A 84 -12.27 -11.97 -7.20
C TYR A 84 -12.20 -11.84 -5.67
N VAL A 85 -12.61 -10.69 -5.11
CA VAL A 85 -12.62 -10.46 -3.66
C VAL A 85 -13.70 -11.29 -2.97
N TYR A 86 -14.91 -11.38 -3.54
CA TYR A 86 -16.05 -12.06 -2.91
C TYR A 86 -16.12 -13.57 -3.21
N PHE A 87 -15.68 -14.01 -4.40
CA PHE A 87 -15.83 -15.41 -4.84
C PHE A 87 -14.49 -16.09 -5.16
N GLY A 88 -13.40 -15.34 -5.37
CA GLY A 88 -12.11 -15.88 -5.82
C GLY A 88 -11.27 -16.60 -4.74
N ARG A 89 -11.58 -16.43 -3.45
CA ARG A 89 -10.84 -17.08 -2.33
C ARG A 89 -11.39 -18.46 -1.95
N GLY A 90 -11.52 -19.34 -2.94
CA GLY A 90 -11.96 -20.72 -2.72
C GLY A 90 -10.95 -21.81 -3.08
N GLN A 91 -9.99 -21.55 -3.98
CA GLN A 91 -9.34 -22.66 -4.70
C GLN A 91 -7.81 -22.62 -4.81
N TYR A 92 -7.10 -21.55 -4.39
CA TYR A 92 -5.65 -21.44 -4.64
C TYR A 92 -4.79 -20.89 -3.48
N ASP A 93 -5.23 -21.05 -2.22
CA ASP A 93 -4.33 -20.89 -1.06
C ASP A 93 -3.64 -22.22 -0.65
N PHE A 94 -3.85 -23.29 -1.40
CA PHE A 94 -3.01 -24.48 -1.31
C PHE A 94 -1.96 -24.41 -2.41
N TYR A 95 -0.75 -23.98 -2.08
CA TYR A 95 0.52 -24.65 -2.40
C TYR A 95 1.71 -23.77 -1.95
N VAL A 96 2.35 -24.26 -0.88
CA VAL A 96 3.81 -24.26 -0.58
C VAL A 96 4.47 -22.93 -0.23
#